data_AF-A0A7X3XRM5-F1
#
_entry.id   AF-A0A7X3XRM5-F1
#
_cell.length_a   1.000
_cell.length_b   1.000
_cell.length_c   1.000
_cell.angle_alpha   90.00
_cell.angle_beta   90.00
_cell.angle_gamma   90.00
#
_symmetry.space_group_name_H-M   'P 1'
#
loop_
_entity.id
_entity.type
_entity.pdbx_description
1 polymer ?
#
loop_
_entity_poly.entity_id
_entity_poly.type
_entity_poly.pdbx_seq_one_letter_code
_entity_poly.pdbx_strand_id
1 'polypeptide(L)'
;MKIVEEREAWIHTHFILDSFFVTEQERRQISISVEPELMHLGLQYGLTYDIAPSKHRAIIVLECIPFDPIKAEIKKLINDVIEDFPVRLPEQRNVVTNITVTDHETETESASSQ
;
A
#
# COMPACT_ATOMS: atom_id res chain seq x y z
N MET A 1 -9.55 6.09 -4.06
CA MET A 1 -9.24 4.79 -3.41
C MET A 1 -10.42 4.39 -2.53
N LYS A 2 -10.54 3.14 -2.07
CA LYS A 2 -11.59 2.77 -1.09
C LYS A 2 -11.21 1.60 -0.19
N ILE A 3 -11.89 1.51 0.95
CA ILE A 3 -11.89 0.33 1.83
C ILE A 3 -12.73 -0.78 1.19
N VAL A 4 -12.14 -1.94 0.98
CA VAL A 4 -12.81 -3.12 0.38
C VAL A 4 -13.14 -4.21 1.39
N GLU A 5 -12.48 -4.21 2.54
CA GLU A 5 -12.66 -5.22 3.56
C GLU A 5 -12.29 -4.66 4.93
N GLU A 6 -13.03 -5.06 5.96
CA GLU A 6 -12.74 -4.79 7.37
C GLU A 6 -12.42 -6.10 8.06
N ARG A 7 -11.41 -6.09 8.92
CA ARG A 7 -11.10 -7.23 9.78
C ARG A 7 -10.76 -6.76 11.17
N GLU A 8 -11.32 -7.43 12.16
CA GLU A 8 -10.90 -7.24 13.55
C GLU A 8 -9.82 -8.27 13.89
N ALA A 9 -8.73 -7.79 14.46
CA ALA A 9 -7.75 -8.59 15.16
C ALA A 9 -8.02 -8.49 16.68
N TRP A 10 -7.20 -9.16 17.49
CA TRP A 10 -7.42 -9.22 18.95
C TRP A 10 -7.46 -7.86 19.67
N ILE A 11 -6.78 -6.84 19.13
CA ILE A 11 -6.71 -5.49 19.73
C ILE A 11 -6.79 -4.35 18.70
N HIS A 12 -7.04 -4.66 17.43
CA HIS A 12 -6.94 -3.70 16.32
C HIS A 12 -8.04 -3.91 15.29
N THR A 13 -8.42 -2.83 14.61
CA THR A 13 -9.30 -2.86 13.44
C THR A 13 -8.47 -2.59 12.19
N HIS A 14 -8.54 -3.49 11.21
CA HIS A 14 -7.86 -3.36 9.93
C HIS A 14 -8.83 -2.93 8.85
N PHE A 15 -8.54 -1.81 8.21
CA PHE A 15 -9.22 -1.34 7.00
C PHE A 15 -8.35 -1.65 5.79
N ILE A 16 -8.76 -2.64 5.00
CA ILE A 16 -8.02 -3.11 3.82
C ILE A 16 -8.46 -2.29 2.62
N LEU A 17 -7.50 -1.70 1.90
CA LEU A 17 -7.76 -0.83 0.76
C LEU A 17 -7.72 -1.59 -0.57
N ASP A 18 -8.29 -1.00 -1.62
CA ASP A 18 -8.17 -1.50 -3.01
C ASP A 18 -6.83 -1.15 -3.68
N SER A 19 -5.93 -0.47 -2.98
CA SER A 19 -4.59 -0.11 -3.43
C SER A 19 -3.51 -1.02 -2.82
N PHE A 20 -2.38 -1.17 -3.51
CA PHE A 20 -1.24 -1.97 -3.04
C PHE A 20 -0.42 -1.27 -1.96
N PHE A 21 -0.32 0.06 -2.04
CA PHE A 21 0.36 0.88 -1.05
C PHE A 21 -0.26 2.27 -0.95
N VAL A 22 0.02 2.92 0.19
CA VAL A 22 -0.27 4.33 0.46
C VAL A 22 1.06 5.03 0.68
N THR A 23 1.30 6.12 -0.04
CA THR A 23 2.53 6.93 0.04
C THR A 23 2.61 7.66 1.37
N GLU A 24 3.80 8.11 1.77
CA GLU A 24 3.96 8.88 3.01
C GLU A 24 3.13 10.18 3.03
N GLN A 25 3.01 10.85 1.88
CA GLN A 25 2.20 12.06 1.75
C GLN A 25 0.72 11.78 2.01
N GLU A 26 0.17 10.72 1.41
CA GLU A 26 -1.21 10.29 1.63
C GLU A 26 -1.44 9.85 3.08
N ARG A 27 -0.49 9.14 3.69
CA ARG A 27 -0.55 8.79 5.13
C ARG A 27 -0.64 10.02 6.02
N ARG A 28 0.17 11.05 5.73
CA ARG A 28 0.09 12.33 6.47
C ARG A 28 -1.27 13.01 6.28
N GLN A 29 -1.82 13.01 5.06
CA GLN A 29 -3.15 13.57 4.80
C GLN A 29 -4.26 12.82 5.54
N ILE A 30 -4.19 11.49 5.57
CA ILE A 30 -5.09 10.65 6.36
C ILE A 30 -4.97 11.02 7.84
N SER A 31 -3.76 11.02 8.40
CA SER A 31 -3.55 11.37 9.82
C SER A 31 -4.11 12.76 10.17
N ILE A 32 -3.82 13.79 9.38
CA ILE A 32 -4.32 15.16 9.63
C ILE A 32 -5.85 15.23 9.63
N SER A 33 -6.52 14.42 8.82
CA SER A 33 -7.98 14.47 8.65
C SER A 33 -8.71 13.54 9.62
N VAL A 34 -8.13 12.38 9.93
CA VAL A 34 -8.80 11.31 10.69
C VAL A 34 -8.51 11.42 12.18
N GLU A 35 -7.26 11.70 12.58
CA GLU A 35 -6.85 11.69 13.98
C GLU A 35 -7.63 12.69 14.86
N PRO A 36 -7.91 13.94 14.44
CA PRO A 36 -8.72 14.86 15.24
C PRO A 36 -10.14 14.33 15.54
N GLU A 37 -10.76 13.66 14.58
CA GLU A 37 -12.09 13.07 14.75
C GLU A 37 -12.04 11.87 15.70
N LEU A 38 -11.00 11.02 15.60
CA LEU A 38 -10.80 9.93 16.56
C LEU A 38 -10.65 10.45 18.00
N MET A 39 -9.94 11.57 18.19
CA MET A 39 -9.84 12.24 19.48
C MET A 39 -11.20 12.80 19.95
N HIS A 40 -11.99 13.39 19.05
CA HIS A 40 -13.32 13.92 19.38
C HIS A 40 -14.30 12.81 19.82
N LEU A 41 -14.19 11.63 19.21
CA LEU A 41 -14.93 10.43 19.58
C LEU A 41 -14.46 9.81 20.91
N GLY A 42 -13.42 10.36 21.54
CA GLY A 42 -12.92 9.91 22.84
C GLY A 42 -12.15 8.59 22.78
N LEU A 43 -11.61 8.22 21.61
CA LEU A 43 -10.89 6.97 21.42
C LEU A 43 -9.43 7.10 21.86
N GLN A 44 -8.94 6.10 22.60
CA GLN A 44 -7.50 5.86 22.71
C GLN A 44 -7.08 5.02 21.50
N TYR A 45 -6.20 5.54 20.65
CA TYR A 45 -5.86 4.91 19.38
C TYR A 45 -4.37 5.05 19.04
N GLY A 46 -3.91 4.16 18.17
CA GLY A 46 -2.75 4.34 17.28
C GLY A 46 -3.23 4.18 15.83
N LEU A 47 -2.64 4.92 14.90
CA LEU A 47 -2.95 4.82 13.47
C LEU A 47 -1.69 4.45 12.70
N THR A 48 -1.62 3.22 12.23
CA THR A 48 -0.45 2.70 11.51
C THR A 48 -0.84 2.18 10.13
N TYR A 49 0.17 1.93 9.29
CA TYR A 49 -0.01 1.57 7.88
C TYR A 49 0.88 0.38 7.53
N ASP A 50 0.28 -0.66 6.96
CA ASP A 50 0.96 -1.91 6.65
C ASP A 50 0.54 -2.44 5.26
N ILE A 51 1.10 -3.57 4.84
CA ILE A 51 0.76 -4.29 3.62
C ILE A 51 0.34 -5.72 3.99
N ALA A 52 -0.87 -6.10 3.58
CA ALA A 52 -1.41 -7.43 3.79
C ALA A 52 -0.50 -8.50 3.14
N PRO A 53 0.04 -9.46 3.91
CA PRO A 53 0.98 -10.46 3.36
C PRO A 53 0.39 -11.32 2.24
N SER A 54 -0.91 -11.61 2.30
CA SER A 54 -1.57 -12.53 1.36
C SER A 54 -2.08 -11.88 0.08
N LYS A 55 -2.54 -10.62 0.17
CA LYS A 55 -3.17 -9.91 -0.95
C LYS A 55 -2.32 -8.76 -1.51
N HIS A 56 -1.18 -8.46 -0.87
CA HIS A 56 -0.32 -7.32 -1.19
C HIS A 56 -1.11 -6.00 -1.24
N ARG A 57 -2.09 -5.84 -0.34
CA ARG A 57 -2.94 -4.64 -0.27
C ARG A 57 -2.52 -3.77 0.90
N ALA A 58 -2.62 -2.46 0.73
CA ALA A 58 -2.43 -1.53 1.82
C ALA A 58 -3.49 -1.76 2.91
N ILE A 59 -3.06 -1.67 4.16
CA ILE A 59 -3.90 -1.74 5.35
C ILE A 59 -3.70 -0.46 6.14
N ILE A 60 -4.80 0.16 6.55
CA ILE A 60 -4.82 1.14 7.64
C ILE A 60 -5.18 0.36 8.90
N VAL A 61 -4.28 0.38 9.88
CA VAL A 61 -4.44 -0.30 11.16
C VAL A 61 -4.84 0.74 12.19
N LEU A 62 -6.05 0.61 12.71
CA LEU A 62 -6.50 1.35 13.87
C LEU A 62 -6.24 0.50 15.11
N GLU A 63 -5.37 0.96 16.00
CA GLU A 63 -4.97 0.24 17.21
C GLU A 63 -6.00 0.37 18.33
N CYS A 64 -7.26 0.09 18.00
CA CYS A 64 -8.37 -0.13 18.93
C CYS A 64 -9.49 -0.92 18.22
N ILE A 65 -10.46 -1.39 19.00
CA ILE A 65 -11.69 -2.02 18.48
C ILE A 65 -12.87 -1.16 18.90
N PRO A 66 -13.30 -0.19 18.06
CA PRO A 66 -14.46 0.63 18.35
C PRO A 66 -15.75 -0.19 18.30
N PHE A 67 -16.79 0.26 19.01
CA PHE A 67 -18.14 -0.27 18.83
C PHE A 67 -18.62 -0.08 17.39
N ASP A 68 -19.48 -0.97 16.90
CA ASP A 68 -19.94 -0.98 15.50
C ASP A 68 -20.41 0.38 14.95
N PRO A 69 -21.19 1.20 15.69
CA PRO A 69 -21.60 2.52 15.19
C PRO A 69 -20.42 3.46 14.96
N ILE A 70 -19.46 3.48 15.89
CA ILE A 70 -18.26 4.31 15.81
C ILE A 70 -17.33 3.79 14.70
N LYS A 71 -17.17 2.47 14.60
CA LYS A 71 -16.38 1.85 13.53
C LYS A 71 -16.93 2.21 12.15
N ALA A 72 -18.26 2.21 11.98
CA ALA A 72 -18.90 2.62 10.73
C ALA A 72 -18.65 4.09 10.40
N GLU A 73 -18.67 4.97 11.40
CA GLU A 73 -18.34 6.39 11.25
C GLU A 73 -16.88 6.62 10.84
N ILE A 74 -15.94 5.94 11.52
CA ILE A 74 -14.51 5.98 11.18
C ILE A 74 -14.28 5.45 9.77
N LYS A 75 -14.91 4.33 9.41
CA LYS A 75 -14.80 3.77 8.06
C LYS A 75 -15.28 4.76 7.01
N LYS A 76 -16.39 5.46 7.27
CA LYS A 76 -16.91 6.48 6.37
C LYS A 76 -15.91 7.64 6.24
N LEU A 77 -15.45 8.18 7.35
CA LEU A 77 -14.46 9.25 7.39
C LEU A 77 -13.18 8.89 6.60
N ILE A 78 -12.63 7.69 6.81
CA ILE A 78 -11.45 7.24 6.08
C ILE A 78 -11.76 7.15 4.58
N ASN A 79 -12.91 6.59 4.18
CA ASN A 79 -13.29 6.52 2.76
C ASN A 79 -13.41 7.91 2.13
N ASP A 80 -14.02 8.86 2.82
CA ASP A 80 -14.18 10.24 2.35
C ASP A 80 -12.81 10.90 2.12
N VAL A 81 -11.84 10.67 3.02
CA VAL A 81 -10.48 11.23 2.88
C VAL A 81 -9.69 10.60 1.73
N ILE A 82 -9.85 9.31 1.48
CA ILE A 82 -9.07 8.58 0.46
C ILE A 82 -9.78 8.50 -0.90
N GLU A 83 -10.97 9.07 -1.05
CA GLU A 83 -11.80 8.94 -2.26
C GLU A 83 -11.02 9.34 -3.52
N ASP A 84 -10.36 10.50 -3.46
CA ASP A 84 -9.58 11.07 -4.57
C ASP A 84 -8.17 10.48 -4.71
N PHE A 85 -7.73 9.62 -3.80
CA PHE A 85 -6.39 9.04 -3.88
C PHE A 85 -6.31 8.01 -5.02
N PRO A 86 -5.20 7.99 -5.80
CA PRO A 86 -5.05 7.05 -6.89
C PRO A 86 -4.95 5.61 -6.37
N VAL A 87 -5.64 4.69 -7.06
CA VAL A 87 -5.50 3.25 -6.80
C VAL A 87 -4.25 2.75 -7.50
N ARG A 88 -3.33 2.16 -6.73
CA ARG A 88 -2.07 1.63 -7.27
C ARG A 88 -2.16 0.12 -7.36
N LEU A 89 -2.00 -0.38 -8.58
CA LEU A 89 -1.92 -1.81 -8.89
C LEU A 89 -0.46 -2.27 -8.72
N PRO A 90 -0.21 -3.57 -8.50
CA PRO A 90 1.17 -4.04 -8.48
C PRO A 90 1.72 -3.83 -9.88
N GLU A 91 2.93 -3.28 -9.99
CA GLU A 91 3.66 -3.39 -11.24
C GLU A 91 3.79 -4.89 -11.55
N GLN A 92 3.17 -5.33 -12.64
CA GLN A 92 3.61 -6.55 -13.29
C GLN A 92 5.06 -6.27 -13.67
N ARG A 93 6.03 -6.81 -12.94
CA ARG A 93 7.41 -6.89 -13.40
C ARG A 93 7.35 -7.62 -14.74
N ASN A 94 7.31 -6.85 -15.82
CA ASN A 94 7.42 -7.39 -17.17
C ASN A 94 8.74 -8.14 -17.22
N VAL A 95 8.61 -9.44 -17.46
CA VAL A 95 9.67 -10.39 -17.79
C VAL A 95 10.68 -9.68 -18.70
N VAL A 96 11.95 -9.65 -18.29
CA VAL A 96 13.04 -9.29 -19.18
C VAL A 96 12.97 -10.27 -20.34
N THR A 97 12.54 -9.81 -21.51
CA THR A 97 12.53 -10.60 -22.75
C THR A 97 13.93 -11.15 -22.97
N ASN A 98 14.04 -12.47 -23.08
CA ASN A 98 15.24 -13.21 -23.45
C ASN A 98 16.05 -12.46 -24.51
N ILE A 99 17.18 -11.88 -24.11
CA ILE A 99 18.22 -11.52 -25.07
C ILE A 99 19.03 -12.79 -25.28
N THR A 100 18.89 -13.38 -26.45
CA THR A 100 19.80 -14.38 -27.01
C THR A 100 20.17 -13.90 -28.40
N VAL A 101 21.36 -14.32 -28.87
CA VAL A 101 21.93 -14.22 -30.23
C VAL A 101 23.04 -13.13 -30.30
N THR A 102 24.30 -13.42 -30.66
CA THR A 102 25.04 -14.66 -31.00
C THR A 102 26.52 -14.41 -30.75
N ASP A 103 27.26 -15.44 -30.36
CA ASP A 103 28.71 -15.47 -30.50
C ASP A 103 29.09 -15.28 -31.98
N HIS A 104 29.95 -14.32 -32.26
CA HIS A 104 30.79 -14.35 -33.45
C HIS A 104 32.23 -14.52 -32.98
N GLU A 105 32.64 -15.78 -32.82
CA GLU A 105 34.03 -16.14 -33.00
C GLU A 105 34.41 -15.79 -34.44
N THR A 106 35.50 -15.05 -34.60
CA THR A 106 36.32 -15.14 -35.81
C THR A 106 37.76 -14.89 -35.38
N GLU A 107 38.43 -15.99 -35.02
CA GLU A 107 39.88 -16.10 -35.11
C GLU A 107 40.31 -15.90 -36.57
N THR A 108 41.30 -15.04 -36.80
CA THR A 108 42.42 -15.19 -37.76
C THR A 108 43.23 -13.88 -37.70
N GLU A 109 44.38 -13.85 -37.02
CA GLU A 109 45.72 -14.29 -37.46
C GLU A 109 46.61 -13.11 -37.90
N SER A 110 47.73 -12.96 -37.19
CA SER A 110 49.06 -12.51 -37.66
C SER A 110 49.23 -11.12 -38.33
N ALA A 111 50.07 -10.26 -37.73
CA ALA A 111 51.45 -10.01 -38.21
C ALA A 111 52.07 -8.71 -37.64
N SER A 112 53.17 -8.88 -36.91
CA SER A 112 54.41 -8.08 -36.89
C SER A 112 54.43 -6.55 -36.96
N SER A 113 55.06 -5.99 -35.92
CA SER A 113 56.16 -5.00 -35.97
C SER A 113 55.92 -3.59 -36.55
N GLN A 114 56.02 -2.58 -35.69
CA GLN A 114 57.19 -1.67 -35.61
C GLN A 114 57.19 -0.86 -34.31
#